data_AF-A0A7I9YN71-F1
#
_entry.id   AF-A0A7I9YN71-F1
#
_cell.length_a   1.000
_cell.length_b   1.000
_cell.length_c   1.000
_cell.angle_alpha   90.00
_cell.angle_beta   90.00
_cell.angle_gamma   90.00
#
_symmetry.space_group_name_H-M   'P 1'
#
loop_
_entity.id
_entity.type
_entity.pdbx_description
1 polymer ?
#
loop_
_entity_poly.entity_id
_entity_poly.type
_entity_poly.pdbx_seq_one_letter_code
_entity_poly.pdbx_strand_id
1 'polypeptide(L)'
;MSFIGVVPEAVAAAAANLAGVGSALSAANAAASVPTTQVLVAAGDEVSAAVAALFANHAQDYQALSTQVAGYHARFVQALTGAGGAYVSAEAAAASPLQTLEQNILGVINAPTQLLLGRPLIGDGADGLAGTGQAGGAGGLLWGNGGAGGSGAEGQAGGAGGSAGLFGNGGAGGAGGTSPTGVGGAGGVGGNGGWLGGAGGAGGVGGSGLIAGGVGGAGVARFWWVPVVWAGLVGRVLTVLTGSAVVLMVAMVVMAVLGGPVGVRVCCSVRAVLVGLGELVVMVAMAVLVILRSMAVRAATAGVAGIRARLGLAAGAVWWVRKGLTV
;
A
#
# COMPACT_ATOMS: atom_id res chain seq x y z
N MET A 1 10.26 -35.40 9.74
CA MET A 1 8.96 -35.04 9.13
C MET A 1 9.26 -34.22 7.88
N SER A 2 8.92 -34.69 6.69
CA SER A 2 9.05 -33.88 5.46
C SER A 2 7.83 -32.97 5.35
N PHE A 3 8.05 -31.66 5.38
CA PHE A 3 6.98 -30.70 5.12
C PHE A 3 6.84 -30.54 3.61
N ILE A 4 5.68 -30.91 3.06
CA ILE A 4 5.31 -30.59 1.68
C ILE A 4 4.68 -29.21 1.71
N GLY A 5 5.40 -28.21 1.20
CA GLY A 5 4.88 -26.85 1.00
C GLY A 5 4.32 -26.70 -0.41
N VAL A 6 3.09 -26.24 -0.52
CA VAL A 6 2.49 -25.85 -1.80
C VAL A 6 2.47 -24.32 -1.87
N VAL A 7 2.88 -23.75 -3.00
CA VAL A 7 2.76 -22.31 -3.27
C VAL A 7 1.54 -22.11 -4.16
N PRO A 8 0.39 -21.64 -3.64
CA PRO A 8 -0.84 -21.54 -4.41
C PRO A 8 -0.71 -20.69 -5.68
N GLU A 9 0.11 -19.64 -5.63
CA GLU A 9 0.40 -18.77 -6.77
C GLU A 9 1.13 -19.52 -7.90
N ALA A 10 2.02 -20.45 -7.56
CA ALA A 10 2.73 -21.27 -8.55
C ALA A 10 1.78 -22.27 -9.23
N VAL A 11 0.85 -22.85 -8.47
CA VAL A 11 -0.19 -23.76 -9.00
C VAL A 11 -1.15 -23.01 -9.92
N ALA A 12 -1.56 -21.80 -9.56
CA ALA A 12 -2.40 -20.95 -10.39
C ALA A 12 -1.70 -20.54 -11.70
N ALA A 13 -0.42 -20.17 -11.63
CA ALA A 13 0.37 -19.85 -12.82
C ALA A 13 0.54 -21.06 -13.76
N ALA A 14 0.76 -22.25 -13.19
CA ALA A 14 0.83 -23.48 -13.97
C ALA A 14 -0.51 -23.78 -14.67
N ALA A 15 -1.64 -23.64 -13.98
CA ALA A 15 -2.97 -23.82 -14.56
C ALA A 15 -3.24 -22.85 -15.72
N ALA A 16 -2.81 -21.59 -15.60
CA ALA A 16 -2.92 -20.60 -16.67
C ALA A 16 -2.05 -20.96 -17.89
N ASN A 17 -0.83 -21.44 -17.68
CA ASN A 17 0.03 -21.91 -18.77
C ASN A 17 -0.56 -23.11 -19.50
N LEU A 18 -1.10 -24.07 -18.75
CA LEU A 18 -1.81 -25.23 -19.32
C LEU A 18 -3.02 -24.78 -20.15
N ALA A 19 -3.84 -23.85 -19.65
CA ALA A 19 -4.94 -23.28 -20.43
C ALA A 19 -4.45 -22.67 -21.77
N GLY A 20 -3.32 -21.95 -21.74
CA GLY A 20 -2.67 -21.43 -22.95
C GLY A 20 -2.24 -22.53 -23.92
N VAL A 21 -1.64 -23.61 -23.43
CA VAL A 21 -1.28 -24.79 -24.24
C VAL A 21 -2.52 -25.42 -24.88
N GLY A 22 -3.60 -25.60 -24.12
CA GLY A 22 -4.87 -26.13 -24.64
C GLY A 22 -5.47 -25.25 -25.75
N SER A 23 -5.40 -23.93 -25.60
CA SER A 23 -5.83 -22.99 -26.64
C SER A 23 -4.96 -23.08 -27.90
N ALA A 24 -3.63 -23.14 -27.75
CA ALA A 24 -2.71 -23.25 -28.87
C ALA A 24 -2.91 -24.56 -29.65
N LEU A 25 -3.09 -25.67 -28.94
CA LEU A 25 -3.40 -26.98 -29.53
C LEU A 25 -4.73 -26.97 -30.29
N SER A 26 -5.78 -26.37 -29.70
CA SER A 26 -7.09 -26.28 -30.36
C SER A 26 -7.02 -25.45 -31.65
N ALA A 27 -6.28 -24.33 -31.62
CA ALA A 27 -6.06 -23.49 -32.81
C ALA A 27 -5.25 -24.24 -33.89
N ALA A 28 -4.20 -24.95 -33.50
CA ALA A 28 -3.40 -25.76 -34.42
C ALA A 28 -4.22 -26.88 -35.07
N ASN A 29 -5.03 -27.60 -34.28
CA ASN A 29 -5.89 -28.67 -34.79
C ASN A 29 -6.98 -28.14 -35.73
N ALA A 30 -7.55 -26.96 -35.44
CA ALA A 30 -8.49 -26.30 -36.35
C ALA A 30 -7.83 -25.88 -37.67
N ALA A 31 -6.62 -25.29 -37.63
CA ALA A 31 -5.88 -24.90 -38.82
C ALA A 31 -5.48 -26.11 -39.69
N ALA A 32 -5.17 -27.25 -39.06
CA ALA A 32 -4.80 -28.48 -39.76
C ALA A 32 -6.01 -29.25 -40.33
N SER A 33 -7.25 -28.94 -39.91
CA SER A 33 -8.44 -29.72 -40.27
C SER A 33 -8.69 -29.83 -41.78
N VAL A 34 -8.77 -28.70 -42.47
CA VAL A 34 -9.04 -28.68 -43.93
C VAL A 34 -7.90 -29.33 -44.73
N PRO A 35 -6.61 -28.96 -44.56
CA PRO A 35 -5.54 -29.51 -45.39
C PRO A 35 -5.31 -31.02 -45.18
N THR A 36 -5.71 -31.58 -44.05
CA THR A 36 -5.54 -33.02 -43.76
C THR A 36 -6.75 -33.87 -44.15
N THR A 37 -7.95 -33.29 -44.21
CA THR A 37 -9.17 -34.02 -44.62
C THR A 37 -9.45 -33.92 -46.12
N GLN A 38 -8.91 -32.93 -46.81
CA GLN A 38 -9.09 -32.70 -48.25
C GLN A 38 -7.82 -32.99 -49.04
N VAL A 39 -7.20 -34.14 -48.79
CA VAL A 39 -6.01 -34.58 -49.53
C VAL A 39 -6.39 -34.84 -50.99
N LEU A 40 -5.73 -34.12 -51.90
CA LEU A 40 -5.93 -34.28 -53.34
C LEU A 40 -5.34 -35.62 -53.82
N VAL A 41 -6.03 -36.26 -54.77
CA VAL A 41 -5.55 -37.49 -55.39
C VAL A 41 -4.34 -37.18 -56.28
N ALA A 42 -3.25 -37.93 -56.11
CA ALA A 42 -1.99 -37.68 -56.82
C ALA A 42 -2.04 -38.02 -58.32
N ALA A 43 -2.83 -39.02 -58.72
CA ALA A 43 -3.06 -39.44 -60.11
C ALA A 43 -4.48 -40.03 -60.28
N GLY A 44 -4.96 -40.18 -61.52
CA GLY A 44 -6.34 -40.61 -61.81
C GLY A 44 -6.64 -42.10 -61.58
N ASP A 45 -5.75 -42.82 -60.91
CA ASP A 45 -5.87 -44.26 -60.65
C ASP A 45 -6.54 -44.56 -59.29
N GLU A 46 -7.08 -45.76 -59.17
CA GLU A 46 -7.81 -46.23 -58.00
C GLU A 46 -6.92 -46.36 -56.76
N VAL A 47 -5.61 -46.61 -56.93
CA VAL A 47 -4.67 -46.73 -55.81
C VAL A 47 -4.40 -45.36 -55.19
N SER A 48 -4.11 -44.35 -56.00
CA SER A 48 -3.98 -42.96 -55.56
C SER A 48 -5.25 -42.48 -54.87
N ALA A 49 -6.43 -42.82 -55.40
CA ALA A 49 -7.71 -42.45 -54.80
C ALA A 49 -7.91 -43.13 -53.42
N ALA A 50 -7.58 -44.43 -53.31
CA ALA A 50 -7.67 -45.16 -52.05
C ALA A 50 -6.71 -44.61 -50.98
N VAL A 51 -5.50 -44.22 -51.37
CA VAL A 51 -4.51 -43.61 -50.45
C VAL A 51 -4.98 -42.25 -49.95
N ALA A 52 -5.51 -41.39 -50.83
CA ALA A 52 -6.09 -40.10 -50.41
C ALA A 52 -7.26 -40.29 -49.44
N ALA A 53 -8.14 -41.26 -49.69
CA ALA A 53 -9.25 -41.61 -48.81
C ALA A 53 -8.79 -42.13 -47.44
N LEU A 54 -7.72 -42.94 -47.40
CA LEU A 54 -7.13 -43.43 -46.14
C LEU A 54 -6.66 -42.27 -45.26
N PHE A 55 -5.93 -41.31 -45.82
CA PHE A 55 -5.45 -40.15 -45.07
C PHE A 55 -6.59 -39.24 -44.61
N ALA A 56 -7.61 -39.02 -45.46
CA ALA A 56 -8.78 -38.23 -45.09
C ALA A 56 -9.54 -38.85 -43.92
N ASN A 57 -9.75 -40.18 -43.93
CA ASN A 57 -10.40 -40.89 -42.83
C ASN A 57 -9.58 -40.83 -41.54
N HIS A 58 -8.25 -41.03 -41.63
CA HIS A 58 -7.37 -40.91 -40.46
C HIS A 58 -7.40 -39.50 -39.85
N ALA A 59 -7.44 -38.46 -40.69
CA ALA A 59 -7.56 -37.09 -40.24
C ALA A 59 -8.90 -36.83 -39.53
N GLN A 60 -10.01 -37.40 -40.01
CA GLN A 60 -11.31 -37.29 -39.35
C GLN A 60 -11.30 -37.96 -37.97
N ASP A 61 -10.74 -39.17 -37.87
CA ASP A 61 -10.59 -39.87 -36.59
C ASP A 61 -9.72 -39.08 -35.60
N TYR A 62 -8.61 -38.51 -36.08
CA TYR A 62 -7.75 -37.64 -35.28
C TYR A 62 -8.50 -36.40 -34.76
N GLN A 63 -9.32 -35.75 -35.59
CA GLN A 63 -10.10 -34.57 -35.17
C GLN A 63 -11.15 -34.92 -34.11
N ALA A 64 -11.81 -36.07 -34.24
CA ALA A 64 -12.74 -36.58 -33.23
C ALA A 64 -12.03 -36.84 -31.89
N LEU A 65 -10.87 -37.50 -31.92
CA LEU A 65 -10.06 -37.74 -30.73
C LEU A 65 -9.53 -36.45 -30.10
N SER A 66 -9.03 -35.52 -30.91
CA SER A 66 -8.54 -34.21 -30.47
C SER A 66 -9.62 -33.44 -29.67
N THR A 67 -10.87 -33.50 -30.12
CA THR A 67 -12.01 -32.87 -29.42
C THR A 67 -12.23 -33.51 -28.04
N GLN A 68 -12.12 -34.83 -27.95
CA GLN A 68 -12.25 -35.56 -26.69
C GLN A 68 -11.12 -35.19 -25.71
N VAL A 69 -9.87 -35.16 -26.21
CA VAL A 69 -8.69 -34.77 -25.42
C VAL A 69 -8.78 -33.33 -24.92
N ALA A 70 -9.26 -32.40 -25.75
CA ALA A 70 -9.49 -31.01 -25.34
C ALA A 70 -10.46 -30.92 -24.16
N GLY A 71 -11.53 -31.73 -24.16
CA GLY A 71 -12.47 -31.83 -23.04
C GLY A 71 -11.83 -32.37 -21.75
N TYR A 72 -10.99 -33.40 -21.84
CA TYR A 72 -10.23 -33.90 -20.68
C TYR A 72 -9.24 -32.87 -20.14
N HIS A 73 -8.51 -32.21 -21.03
CA HIS A 73 -7.55 -31.16 -20.67
C HIS A 73 -8.24 -29.99 -19.95
N ALA A 74 -9.42 -29.56 -20.43
CA ALA A 74 -10.19 -28.51 -19.77
C ALA A 74 -10.60 -28.90 -18.34
N ARG A 75 -11.06 -30.13 -18.12
CA ARG A 75 -11.40 -30.65 -16.79
C ARG A 75 -10.17 -30.74 -15.87
N PHE A 76 -9.03 -31.12 -16.42
CA PHE A 76 -7.76 -31.15 -15.69
C PHE A 76 -7.35 -29.75 -15.18
N VAL A 77 -7.41 -28.74 -16.05
CA VAL A 77 -7.11 -27.34 -15.67
C VAL A 77 -8.09 -26.82 -14.62
N GLN A 78 -9.38 -27.15 -14.75
CA GLN A 78 -10.40 -26.79 -13.76
C GLN A 78 -10.11 -27.42 -12.39
N ALA A 79 -9.80 -28.72 -12.37
CA ALA A 79 -9.44 -29.42 -11.13
C ALA A 79 -8.18 -28.84 -10.47
N LEU A 80 -7.16 -28.53 -11.26
CA LEU A 80 -5.91 -27.93 -10.77
C LEU A 80 -6.14 -26.54 -10.16
N THR A 81 -6.97 -25.72 -10.80
CA THR A 81 -7.37 -24.39 -10.28
C THR A 81 -8.15 -24.52 -8.98
N GLY A 82 -9.10 -25.47 -8.93
CA GLY A 82 -9.88 -25.77 -7.72
C GLY A 82 -9.00 -26.24 -6.55
N ALA A 83 -8.01 -27.09 -6.82
CA ALA A 83 -7.06 -27.55 -5.81
C ALA A 83 -6.22 -26.39 -5.25
N GLY A 84 -5.73 -25.47 -6.10
CA GLY A 84 -5.04 -24.27 -5.65
C GLY A 84 -5.89 -23.41 -4.70
N GLY A 85 -7.19 -23.26 -5.00
CA GLY A 85 -8.14 -22.55 -4.13
C GLY A 85 -8.38 -23.23 -2.78
N ALA A 86 -8.38 -24.56 -2.73
CA ALA A 86 -8.56 -25.33 -1.50
C ALA A 86 -7.39 -25.15 -0.50
N TYR A 87 -6.15 -24.98 -0.99
CA TYR A 87 -5.01 -24.68 -0.12
C TYR A 87 -5.14 -23.27 0.50
N VAL A 88 -5.56 -22.28 -0.28
CA VAL A 88 -5.78 -20.92 0.23
C VAL A 88 -6.90 -20.88 1.27
N SER A 89 -8.00 -21.60 1.03
CA SER A 89 -9.11 -21.66 1.99
C SER A 89 -8.74 -22.42 3.27
N ALA A 90 -7.91 -23.45 3.18
CA ALA A 90 -7.38 -24.16 4.35
C ALA A 90 -6.50 -23.24 5.23
N GLU A 91 -5.61 -22.45 4.63
CA GLU A 91 -4.80 -21.46 5.36
C GLU A 91 -5.69 -20.39 6.02
N ALA A 92 -6.69 -19.88 5.32
CA ALA A 92 -7.64 -18.90 5.88
C ALA A 92 -8.46 -19.50 7.05
N ALA A 93 -8.88 -20.76 6.94
CA ALA A 93 -9.61 -21.47 7.99
C ALA A 93 -8.74 -21.80 9.20
N ALA A 94 -7.42 -21.95 9.03
CA ALA A 94 -6.49 -22.15 10.14
C ALA A 94 -6.22 -20.85 10.93
N ALA A 95 -6.26 -19.68 10.28
CA ALA A 95 -6.05 -18.38 10.92
C ALA A 95 -7.28 -17.86 11.69
N SER A 96 -8.49 -18.16 11.22
CA SER A 96 -9.74 -17.66 11.83
C SER A 96 -9.98 -18.10 13.28
N PRO A 97 -9.70 -19.34 13.74
CA PRO A 97 -9.90 -19.71 15.14
C PRO A 97 -8.94 -18.97 16.07
N LEU A 98 -7.72 -18.65 15.63
CA LEU A 98 -6.77 -17.86 16.44
C LEU A 98 -7.25 -16.43 16.66
N GLN A 99 -7.71 -15.76 15.59
CA GLN A 99 -8.26 -14.40 15.68
C GLN A 99 -9.50 -14.35 16.59
N THR A 100 -10.39 -15.35 16.46
CA THR A 100 -11.60 -15.47 17.28
C THR A 100 -11.24 -15.72 18.75
N LEU A 101 -10.23 -16.56 19.02
CA LEU A 101 -9.76 -16.83 20.37
C LEU A 101 -9.15 -15.58 21.02
N GLU A 102 -8.31 -14.82 20.31
CA GLU A 102 -7.76 -13.55 20.80
C GLU A 102 -8.86 -12.55 21.17
N GLN A 103 -9.85 -12.36 20.28
CA GLN A 103 -10.97 -11.46 20.53
C GLN A 103 -11.81 -11.90 21.73
N ASN A 104 -12.04 -13.21 21.89
CA ASN A 104 -12.78 -13.74 23.04
C ASN A 104 -12.01 -13.53 24.35
N ILE A 105 -10.70 -13.76 24.36
CA ILE A 105 -9.86 -13.55 25.55
C ILE A 105 -9.83 -12.05 25.92
N LEU A 106 -9.61 -11.17 24.94
CA LEU A 106 -9.68 -9.72 25.17
C LEU A 106 -11.07 -9.29 25.65
N GLY A 107 -12.13 -9.87 25.10
CA GLY A 107 -13.52 -9.63 25.52
C GLY A 107 -13.74 -10.00 26.98
N VAL A 108 -13.26 -11.17 27.43
CA VAL A 108 -13.37 -11.61 28.84
C VAL A 108 -12.55 -10.71 29.77
N ILE A 109 -11.35 -10.31 29.37
CA ILE A 109 -10.49 -9.40 30.17
C ILE A 109 -11.10 -8.00 30.27
N ASN A 110 -11.71 -7.52 29.18
CA ASN A 110 -12.30 -6.19 29.11
C ASN A 110 -13.72 -6.13 29.68
N ALA A 111 -14.45 -7.24 29.78
CA ALA A 111 -15.85 -7.25 30.22
C ALA A 111 -16.07 -6.57 31.59
N PRO A 112 -15.24 -6.82 32.63
CA PRO A 112 -15.41 -6.15 33.92
C PRO A 112 -15.24 -4.63 33.83
N THR A 113 -14.24 -4.13 33.10
CA THR A 113 -13.98 -2.69 33.02
C THR A 113 -14.89 -1.99 32.02
N GLN A 114 -15.32 -2.67 30.96
CA GLN A 114 -16.32 -2.15 30.04
C GLN A 114 -17.64 -1.95 30.77
N LEU A 115 -18.01 -2.87 31.67
CA LEU A 115 -19.22 -2.77 32.47
C LEU A 115 -19.13 -1.69 33.56
N LEU A 116 -17.99 -1.58 34.26
CA LEU A 116 -17.84 -0.63 35.37
C LEU A 116 -17.43 0.78 34.95
N LEU A 117 -16.63 0.91 33.89
CA LEU A 117 -15.94 2.16 33.51
C LEU A 117 -16.26 2.60 32.08
N GLY A 118 -17.12 1.85 31.36
CA GLY A 118 -17.50 2.14 29.98
C GLY A 118 -16.34 2.07 28.97
N ARG A 119 -15.20 1.50 29.40
CA ARG A 119 -13.94 1.50 28.63
C ARG A 119 -13.22 0.16 28.76
N PRO A 120 -12.59 -0.33 27.68
CA PRO A 120 -11.83 -1.57 27.74
C PRO A 120 -10.57 -1.36 28.59
N LEU A 121 -10.09 -2.44 29.21
CA LEU A 121 -8.84 -2.43 29.97
C LEU A 121 -7.65 -2.41 29.01
N ILE A 122 -7.73 -3.25 27.97
CA ILE A 122 -6.72 -3.46 26.93
C ILE A 122 -7.40 -3.42 25.57
N GLY A 123 -6.92 -2.57 24.66
CA GLY A 123 -7.41 -2.48 23.29
C GLY A 123 -7.38 -1.06 22.76
N ASP A 124 -7.24 -0.94 21.44
CA ASP A 124 -7.26 0.37 20.79
C ASP A 124 -8.68 0.96 20.74
N GLY A 125 -8.76 2.28 20.69
CA GLY A 125 -10.02 2.99 20.52
C GLY A 125 -10.56 2.84 19.09
N ALA A 126 -11.88 2.78 18.95
CA ALA A 126 -12.51 2.69 17.63
C ALA A 126 -12.27 3.96 16.79
N ASP A 127 -11.92 3.80 15.51
CA ASP A 127 -11.78 4.93 14.61
C ASP A 127 -13.13 5.57 14.28
N GLY A 128 -13.15 6.89 14.13
CA GLY A 128 -14.32 7.63 13.68
C GLY A 128 -14.62 7.35 12.20
N LEU A 129 -15.90 7.30 11.84
CA LEU A 129 -16.32 7.06 10.46
C LEU A 129 -15.90 8.20 9.53
N ALA A 130 -15.26 7.86 8.41
CA ALA A 130 -14.82 8.84 7.42
C ALA A 130 -16.01 9.60 6.80
N GLY A 131 -15.80 10.89 6.50
CA GLY A 131 -16.82 11.77 5.93
C GLY A 131 -17.93 12.20 6.90
N THR A 132 -17.83 11.87 8.19
CA THR A 132 -18.85 12.26 9.19
C THR A 132 -18.35 13.27 10.20
N GLY A 133 -17.03 13.46 10.32
CA GLY A 133 -16.42 14.22 11.40
C GLY A 133 -16.52 13.53 12.77
N GLN A 134 -16.87 12.24 12.83
CA GLN A 134 -16.97 11.50 14.08
C GLN A 134 -15.62 11.45 14.81
N ALA A 135 -15.62 11.70 16.12
CA ALA A 135 -14.44 11.58 16.95
C ALA A 135 -14.00 10.11 17.10
N GLY A 136 -12.69 9.89 17.17
CA GLY A 136 -12.11 8.59 17.51
C GLY A 136 -12.37 8.24 18.98
N GLY A 137 -12.66 6.97 19.23
CA GLY A 137 -12.86 6.42 20.57
C GLY A 137 -11.58 6.45 21.40
N ALA A 138 -11.73 6.53 22.72
CA ALA A 138 -10.59 6.45 23.62
C ALA A 138 -9.99 5.04 23.64
N GLY A 139 -8.66 4.95 23.72
CA GLY A 139 -7.95 3.68 23.93
C GLY A 139 -8.22 3.09 25.31
N GLY A 140 -7.81 1.83 25.47
CA GLY A 140 -7.94 1.06 26.70
C GLY A 140 -7.28 1.73 27.90
N LEU A 141 -7.79 1.44 29.10
CA LEU A 141 -7.37 2.10 30.34
C LEU A 141 -5.90 1.82 30.68
N LEU A 142 -5.42 0.59 30.50
CA LEU A 142 -4.03 0.23 30.76
C LEU A 142 -3.19 0.24 29.49
N TRP A 143 -3.69 -0.35 28.41
CA TRP A 143 -2.95 -0.47 27.17
C TRP A 143 -3.87 -0.26 25.98
N GLY A 144 -3.50 0.65 25.09
CA GLY A 144 -4.23 0.89 23.85
C GLY A 144 -4.06 2.30 23.33
N ASN A 145 -3.92 2.41 22.02
CA ASN A 145 -3.89 3.66 21.31
C ASN A 145 -5.30 4.25 21.21
N GLY A 146 -5.41 5.57 21.14
CA GLY A 146 -6.68 6.19 20.81
C GLY A 146 -7.01 6.04 19.32
N GLY A 147 -8.29 5.93 18.99
CA GLY A 147 -8.75 5.81 17.61
C GLY A 147 -8.55 7.11 16.83
N ALA A 148 -8.35 7.02 15.52
CA ALA A 148 -8.28 8.18 14.65
C ALA A 148 -9.65 8.87 14.54
N GLY A 149 -9.66 10.20 14.45
CA GLY A 149 -10.85 10.96 14.12
C GLY A 149 -11.25 10.77 12.66
N GLY A 150 -12.55 10.61 12.39
CA GLY A 150 -13.09 10.53 11.04
C GLY A 150 -12.96 11.87 10.30
N SER A 151 -12.72 11.83 9.00
CA SER A 151 -12.72 13.06 8.19
C SER A 151 -14.11 13.72 8.15
N GLY A 152 -14.17 15.03 7.98
CA GLY A 152 -15.42 15.78 7.84
C GLY A 152 -16.09 15.58 6.46
N ALA A 153 -17.42 15.66 6.42
CA ALA A 153 -18.19 15.87 5.19
C ALA A 153 -17.88 17.25 4.57
N GLU A 154 -18.40 17.53 3.38
CA GLU A 154 -18.20 18.82 2.68
C GLU A 154 -18.44 20.03 3.60
N GLY A 155 -17.43 20.89 3.75
CA GLY A 155 -17.43 22.05 4.65
C GLY A 155 -17.49 21.75 6.17
N GLN A 156 -17.57 20.49 6.57
CA GLN A 156 -17.64 20.06 7.98
C GLN A 156 -16.25 19.81 8.57
N ALA A 157 -16.12 20.03 9.88
CA ALA A 157 -14.88 19.77 10.58
C ALA A 157 -14.56 18.26 10.64
N GLY A 158 -13.27 17.93 10.69
CA GLY A 158 -12.78 16.59 10.99
C GLY A 158 -12.94 16.27 12.49
N GLY A 159 -13.14 14.99 12.79
CA GLY A 159 -13.32 14.50 14.15
C GLY A 159 -12.03 14.56 14.97
N ALA A 160 -12.15 14.75 16.27
CA ALA A 160 -10.99 14.67 17.16
C ALA A 160 -10.45 13.24 17.23
N GLY A 161 -9.14 13.08 17.38
CA GLY A 161 -8.50 11.81 17.69
C GLY A 161 -8.76 11.40 19.14
N GLY A 162 -8.93 10.10 19.36
CA GLY A 162 -9.13 9.51 20.67
C GLY A 162 -7.88 9.62 21.54
N SER A 163 -8.05 9.76 22.85
CA SER A 163 -6.92 9.74 23.79
C SER A 163 -6.59 8.30 24.23
N ALA A 164 -5.30 8.02 24.42
CA ALA A 164 -4.84 6.78 25.04
C ALA A 164 -5.03 6.79 26.57
N GLY A 165 -4.95 5.61 27.20
CA GLY A 165 -5.04 5.43 28.65
C GLY A 165 -3.69 5.59 29.37
N LEU A 166 -3.24 4.53 30.04
CA LEU A 166 -1.98 4.53 30.78
C LEU A 166 -0.77 4.41 29.84
N PHE A 167 -0.82 3.45 28.91
CA PHE A 167 0.15 3.27 27.83
C PHE A 167 -0.56 3.27 26.47
N GLY A 168 0.05 3.94 25.49
CA GLY A 168 -0.44 4.00 24.12
C GLY A 168 -0.38 5.40 23.53
N ASN A 169 -0.44 5.51 22.22
CA ASN A 169 -0.38 6.77 21.50
C ASN A 169 -1.78 7.36 21.32
N GLY A 170 -1.88 8.68 21.35
CA GLY A 170 -3.13 9.36 21.00
C GLY A 170 -3.44 9.19 19.51
N GLY A 171 -4.72 9.07 19.18
CA GLY A 171 -5.19 8.95 17.80
C GLY A 171 -5.00 10.25 17.03
N ALA A 172 -4.78 10.16 15.71
CA ALA A 172 -4.70 11.35 14.87
C ALA A 172 -6.07 12.03 14.75
N GLY A 173 -6.10 13.36 14.64
CA GLY A 173 -7.31 14.10 14.29
C GLY A 173 -7.69 13.90 12.83
N GLY A 174 -8.98 13.84 12.55
CA GLY A 174 -9.52 13.69 11.20
C GLY A 174 -9.34 14.95 10.36
N ALA A 175 -9.19 14.80 9.04
CA ALA A 175 -9.11 15.95 8.15
C ALA A 175 -10.46 16.68 8.05
N GLY A 176 -10.44 18.01 7.93
CA GLY A 176 -11.63 18.79 7.64
C GLY A 176 -12.10 18.55 6.20
N GLY A 177 -13.41 18.56 5.97
CA GLY A 177 -13.98 18.33 4.66
C GLY A 177 -13.84 19.54 3.74
N THR A 178 -13.59 19.27 2.46
CA THR A 178 -13.43 20.31 1.44
C THR A 178 -14.75 21.03 1.17
N SER A 179 -14.75 22.30 0.77
CA SER A 179 -15.93 23.04 0.32
C SER A 179 -15.63 23.79 -0.98
N PRO A 180 -16.24 23.45 -2.13
CA PRO A 180 -16.03 24.12 -3.40
C PRO A 180 -16.69 25.50 -3.48
N THR A 181 -17.69 25.78 -2.63
CA THR A 181 -18.49 27.02 -2.66
C THR A 181 -18.33 27.89 -1.41
N GLY A 182 -17.60 27.40 -0.39
CA GLY A 182 -17.49 28.07 0.91
C GLY A 182 -16.17 27.82 1.63
N VAL A 183 -16.19 27.98 2.96
CA VAL A 183 -15.03 27.72 3.83
C VAL A 183 -14.85 26.20 3.96
N GLY A 184 -13.63 25.71 3.77
CA GLY A 184 -13.31 24.31 4.08
C GLY A 184 -13.41 24.04 5.59
N GLY A 185 -13.83 22.84 5.97
CA GLY A 185 -13.97 22.47 7.37
C GLY A 185 -12.65 22.46 8.12
N ALA A 186 -12.63 22.74 9.42
CA ALA A 186 -11.42 22.66 10.22
C ALA A 186 -10.94 21.20 10.40
N GLY A 187 -9.64 20.99 10.52
CA GLY A 187 -9.08 19.71 10.91
C GLY A 187 -9.34 19.41 12.39
N GLY A 188 -9.54 18.13 12.71
CA GLY A 188 -9.78 17.66 14.06
C GLY A 188 -8.52 17.69 14.92
N VAL A 189 -8.68 17.88 16.22
CA VAL A 189 -7.56 17.88 17.17
C VAL A 189 -7.03 16.45 17.34
N GLY A 190 -5.71 16.28 17.44
CA GLY A 190 -5.09 15.00 17.77
C GLY A 190 -5.34 14.59 19.23
N GLY A 191 -5.50 13.31 19.49
CA GLY A 191 -5.74 12.77 20.82
C GLY A 191 -4.49 12.76 21.69
N ASN A 192 -4.67 12.71 23.02
CA ASN A 192 -3.53 12.73 23.93
C ASN A 192 -2.87 11.34 24.03
N GLY A 193 -1.55 11.34 24.17
CA GLY A 193 -0.78 10.14 24.46
C GLY A 193 -0.99 9.63 25.88
N GLY A 194 -0.57 8.39 26.11
CA GLY A 194 -0.72 7.69 27.37
C GLY A 194 -0.03 8.40 28.53
N TRP A 195 -0.57 8.22 29.74
CA TRP A 195 -0.11 8.92 30.93
C TRP A 195 1.33 8.58 31.32
N LEU A 196 1.72 7.30 31.23
CA LEU A 196 3.08 6.85 31.53
C LEU A 196 3.95 6.69 30.28
N GLY A 197 3.34 6.44 29.12
CA GLY A 197 4.08 6.26 27.89
C GLY A 197 3.21 6.33 26.64
N GLY A 198 3.66 7.12 25.68
CA GLY A 198 3.02 7.28 24.37
C GLY A 198 3.03 8.72 23.88
N ALA A 199 3.13 8.89 22.55
CA ALA A 199 3.09 10.20 21.94
C ALA A 199 1.64 10.68 21.79
N GLY A 200 1.44 12.00 21.81
CA GLY A 200 0.17 12.59 21.36
C GLY A 200 -0.03 12.39 19.85
N GLY A 201 -1.29 12.31 19.44
CA GLY A 201 -1.68 12.20 18.04
C GLY A 201 -1.48 13.51 17.29
N ALA A 202 -1.18 13.43 16.00
CA ALA A 202 -1.12 14.61 15.15
C ALA A 202 -2.53 15.22 14.96
N GLY A 203 -2.61 16.53 14.82
CA GLY A 203 -3.85 17.19 14.41
C GLY A 203 -4.16 16.93 12.94
N GLY A 204 -5.44 16.95 12.60
CA GLY A 204 -5.95 16.80 11.25
C GLY A 204 -5.71 18.05 10.41
N VAL A 205 -5.49 17.86 9.11
CA VAL A 205 -5.36 18.96 8.15
C VAL A 205 -6.73 19.61 7.93
N GLY A 206 -6.79 20.93 7.76
CA GLY A 206 -8.02 21.62 7.39
C GLY A 206 -8.45 21.35 5.95
N GLY A 207 -9.74 21.37 5.69
CA GLY A 207 -10.34 21.18 4.38
C GLY A 207 -10.06 22.36 3.44
N SER A 208 -9.90 22.07 2.16
CA SER A 208 -9.71 23.08 1.12
C SER A 208 -11.04 23.75 0.75
N GLY A 209 -11.04 25.06 0.53
CA GLY A 209 -12.20 25.81 0.02
C GLY A 209 -11.82 27.23 -0.38
N LEU A 210 -12.82 28.09 -0.63
CA LEU A 210 -12.59 29.51 -0.96
C LEU A 210 -11.82 30.22 0.17
N ILE A 211 -12.06 29.76 1.40
CA ILE A 211 -11.20 29.98 2.56
C ILE A 211 -10.84 28.60 3.11
N ALA A 212 -9.55 28.32 3.28
CA ALA A 212 -9.11 27.03 3.81
C ALA A 212 -9.49 26.90 5.29
N GLY A 213 -9.89 25.70 5.70
CA GLY A 213 -10.13 25.37 7.09
C GLY A 213 -8.82 25.36 7.89
N GLY A 214 -8.92 25.70 9.18
CA GLY A 214 -7.76 25.65 10.09
C GLY A 214 -7.27 24.22 10.33
N VAL A 215 -5.97 24.04 10.54
CA VAL A 215 -5.38 22.76 10.96
C VAL A 215 -5.72 22.50 12.43
N GLY A 216 -6.04 21.25 12.76
CA GLY A 216 -6.29 20.84 14.14
C GLY A 216 -5.01 20.85 14.99
N GLY A 217 -5.15 21.12 16.28
CA GLY A 217 -4.03 21.06 17.22
C GLY A 217 -3.51 19.63 17.39
N ALA A 218 -2.21 19.48 17.59
CA ALA A 218 -1.64 18.19 18.00
C ALA A 218 -2.03 17.86 19.44
N GLY A 219 -2.22 16.57 19.73
CA GLY A 219 -2.41 16.06 21.08
C GLY A 219 -1.11 16.08 21.88
N VAL A 220 -1.24 16.07 23.20
CA VAL A 220 -0.08 16.16 24.09
C VAL A 220 0.44 14.78 24.48
N ALA A 221 1.76 14.61 24.51
CA ALA A 221 2.40 13.50 25.21
C ALA A 221 2.47 13.84 26.70
N ARG A 222 2.07 12.91 27.57
CA ARG A 222 1.99 13.14 29.03
C ARG A 222 3.18 12.55 29.80
N PHE A 223 4.27 12.30 29.09
CA PHE A 223 5.44 11.56 29.55
C PHE A 223 6.01 12.12 30.86
N TRP A 224 5.92 11.35 31.96
CA TRP A 224 6.37 11.76 33.30
C TRP A 224 7.89 11.58 33.52
N TRP A 225 8.62 11.01 32.56
CA TRP A 225 10.04 10.66 32.69
C TRP A 225 10.89 11.03 31.45
N VAL A 226 11.10 12.33 31.21
CA VAL A 226 12.33 12.81 30.53
C VAL A 226 12.74 14.14 31.17
N PRO A 227 13.99 14.32 31.63
CA PRO A 227 14.45 15.62 32.14
C PRO A 227 14.42 16.63 30.99
N VAL A 228 13.85 17.81 31.28
CA VAL A 228 13.54 18.98 30.42
C VAL A 228 14.68 19.46 29.48
N VAL A 229 15.88 18.90 29.58
CA VAL A 229 17.09 19.33 28.89
C VAL A 229 17.11 18.95 27.40
N TRP A 230 16.49 17.82 27.00
CA TRP A 230 16.60 17.32 25.61
C TRP A 230 15.64 17.98 24.61
N ALA A 231 14.45 18.41 25.03
CA ALA A 231 13.48 19.03 24.14
C ALA A 231 13.91 20.44 23.67
N GLY A 232 14.60 21.19 24.54
CA GLY A 232 15.10 22.54 24.21
C GLY A 232 16.23 22.55 23.17
N LEU A 233 17.04 21.47 23.11
CA LEU A 233 18.16 21.36 22.19
C LEU A 233 17.68 21.08 20.76
N VAL A 234 16.74 20.15 20.58
CA VAL A 234 16.22 19.77 19.25
C VAL A 234 15.40 20.91 18.63
N GLY A 235 14.61 21.64 19.44
CA GLY A 235 13.85 22.81 18.98
C GLY A 235 14.73 23.97 18.51
N ARG A 236 15.84 24.24 19.21
CA ARG A 236 16.82 25.27 18.82
C ARG A 236 17.61 24.89 17.56
N VAL A 237 17.96 23.62 17.41
CA VAL A 237 18.67 23.13 16.19
C VAL A 237 17.75 23.21 14.97
N LEU A 238 16.47 22.87 15.11
CA LEU A 238 15.52 22.88 13.99
C LEU A 238 15.14 24.29 13.52
N THR A 239 15.02 25.26 14.43
CA THR A 239 14.76 26.68 14.08
C THR A 239 15.96 27.36 13.41
N VAL A 240 17.20 26.98 13.79
CA VAL A 240 18.42 27.46 13.12
C VAL A 240 18.54 26.90 11.69
N LEU A 241 18.12 25.65 11.48
CA LEU A 241 18.14 25.02 10.15
C LEU A 241 17.08 25.60 9.20
N THR A 242 15.85 25.86 9.66
CA THR A 242 14.82 26.51 8.84
C THR A 242 15.14 27.98 8.55
N GLY A 243 15.71 28.71 9.52
CA GLY A 243 16.20 30.08 9.31
C GLY A 243 17.29 30.15 8.23
N SER A 244 18.23 29.20 8.25
CA SER A 244 19.35 29.14 7.28
C SER A 244 18.88 28.77 5.87
N ALA A 245 17.89 27.88 5.74
CA ALA A 245 17.31 27.46 4.46
C ALA A 245 16.49 28.59 3.78
N VAL A 246 15.76 29.38 4.56
CA VAL A 246 15.00 30.54 4.04
C VAL A 246 15.95 31.66 3.59
N VAL A 247 17.04 31.91 4.31
CA VAL A 247 18.07 32.89 3.90
C VAL A 247 18.77 32.47 2.60
N LEU A 248 19.05 31.17 2.43
CA LEU A 248 19.60 30.63 1.18
C LEU A 248 18.62 30.70 0.01
N MET A 249 17.33 30.42 0.23
CA MET A 249 16.31 30.59 -0.83
C MET A 249 16.13 32.05 -1.23
N VAL A 250 16.05 32.98 -0.26
CA VAL A 250 15.94 34.41 -0.56
C VAL A 250 17.20 34.91 -1.29
N ALA A 251 18.40 34.48 -0.87
CA ALA A 251 19.64 34.81 -1.58
C ALA A 251 19.66 34.25 -3.02
N MET A 252 19.15 33.03 -3.25
CA MET A 252 19.05 32.43 -4.59
C MET A 252 18.02 33.15 -5.48
N VAL A 253 16.88 33.57 -4.93
CA VAL A 253 15.86 34.34 -5.66
C VAL A 253 16.39 35.73 -6.01
N VAL A 254 17.08 36.39 -5.08
CA VAL A 254 17.73 37.71 -5.33
C VAL A 254 18.83 37.59 -6.39
N MET A 255 19.62 36.51 -6.38
CA MET A 255 20.63 36.22 -7.41
C MET A 255 20.03 35.91 -8.79
N ALA A 256 18.85 35.26 -8.83
CA ALA A 256 18.15 34.94 -10.06
C ALA A 256 17.43 36.14 -10.70
N VAL A 257 16.98 37.11 -9.89
CA VAL A 257 16.25 38.30 -10.36
C VAL A 257 17.19 39.44 -10.78
N LEU A 258 18.40 39.54 -10.21
CA LEU A 258 19.29 40.70 -10.44
C LEU A 258 20.50 40.46 -11.34
N GLY A 259 20.71 39.24 -11.86
CA GLY A 259 21.64 38.98 -12.97
C GLY A 259 23.07 39.51 -12.78
N GLY A 260 23.87 38.82 -11.95
CA GLY A 260 25.35 38.95 -11.94
C GLY A 260 25.96 39.39 -10.60
N PRO A 261 27.27 39.10 -10.37
CA PRO A 261 27.89 39.21 -9.05
C PRO A 261 28.29 40.65 -8.74
N VAL A 262 27.64 41.27 -7.75
CA VAL A 262 28.15 42.50 -7.13
C VAL A 262 29.20 42.13 -6.09
N GLY A 263 30.43 42.58 -6.35
CA GLY A 263 31.63 42.22 -5.60
C GLY A 263 31.58 42.58 -4.12
N VAL A 264 31.84 41.58 -3.27
CA VAL A 264 32.24 41.78 -1.88
C VAL A 264 33.57 41.05 -1.69
N ARG A 265 34.61 41.81 -1.34
CA ARG A 265 35.93 41.28 -0.94
C ARG A 265 35.75 40.40 0.30
N VAL A 266 35.83 39.08 0.13
CA VAL A 266 35.90 38.15 1.27
C VAL A 266 37.34 37.71 1.45
N CYS A 267 37.93 38.15 2.58
CA CYS A 267 39.26 37.81 3.06
C CYS A 267 39.50 36.30 3.17
N CYS A 268 40.79 35.94 3.18
CA CYS A 268 41.41 34.61 3.13
C CYS A 268 40.96 33.54 4.16
N SER A 269 39.85 33.69 4.89
CA SER A 269 39.39 32.75 5.93
C SER A 269 38.57 31.57 5.39
N VAL A 270 38.09 31.63 4.15
CA VAL A 270 37.09 30.68 3.59
C VAL A 270 37.72 29.35 3.13
N ARG A 271 39.02 29.34 2.81
CA ARG A 271 39.68 28.12 2.28
C ARG A 271 39.89 27.04 3.35
N ALA A 272 39.97 27.40 4.63
CA ALA A 272 40.04 26.45 5.74
C ALA A 272 38.65 25.87 6.12
N VAL A 273 37.58 26.66 5.95
CA VAL A 273 36.21 26.24 6.23
C VAL A 273 35.68 25.26 5.16
N LEU A 274 36.15 25.40 3.90
CA LEU A 274 35.78 24.52 2.79
C LEU A 274 36.32 23.08 2.90
N VAL A 275 37.43 22.86 3.61
CA VAL A 275 37.99 21.49 3.80
C VAL A 275 37.26 20.76 4.94
N GLY A 276 36.86 21.46 6.00
CA GLY A 276 36.04 20.89 7.09
C GLY A 276 34.56 20.69 6.74
N LEU A 277 34.02 21.48 5.81
CA LEU A 277 32.68 21.29 5.25
C LEU A 277 32.59 20.07 4.32
N GLY A 278 33.71 19.58 3.78
CA GLY A 278 33.71 18.39 2.91
C GLY A 278 33.24 17.13 3.63
N GLU A 279 33.77 16.84 4.82
CA GLU A 279 33.36 15.66 5.60
C GLU A 279 31.95 15.81 6.21
N LEU A 280 31.58 17.04 6.62
CA LEU A 280 30.26 17.32 7.19
C LEU A 280 29.16 17.27 6.13
N VAL A 281 29.43 17.73 4.91
CA VAL A 281 28.51 17.61 3.77
C VAL A 281 28.40 16.16 3.30
N VAL A 282 29.47 15.36 3.33
CA VAL A 282 29.39 13.93 3.02
C VAL A 282 28.60 13.17 4.09
N MET A 283 28.76 13.52 5.37
CA MET A 283 28.03 12.89 6.48
C MET A 283 26.55 13.31 6.50
N VAL A 284 26.24 14.57 6.21
CA VAL A 284 24.86 15.07 6.06
C VAL A 284 24.22 14.54 4.78
N ALA A 285 24.96 14.43 3.67
CA ALA A 285 24.46 13.82 2.44
C ALA A 285 24.21 12.32 2.62
N MET A 286 25.05 11.59 3.36
CA MET A 286 24.81 10.19 3.76
C MET A 286 23.60 10.07 4.70
N ALA A 287 23.47 10.95 5.69
CA ALA A 287 22.31 10.95 6.59
C ALA A 287 21.01 11.29 5.84
N VAL A 288 21.05 12.26 4.93
CA VAL A 288 19.94 12.62 4.05
C VAL A 288 19.67 11.50 3.04
N LEU A 289 20.67 10.79 2.51
CA LEU A 289 20.44 9.61 1.67
C LEU A 289 19.83 8.45 2.46
N VAL A 290 20.25 8.21 3.70
CA VAL A 290 19.68 7.17 4.58
C VAL A 290 18.25 7.54 4.96
N ILE A 291 17.99 8.81 5.27
CA ILE A 291 16.65 9.34 5.56
C ILE A 291 15.77 9.26 4.31
N LEU A 292 16.24 9.72 3.14
CA LEU A 292 15.52 9.64 1.87
C LEU A 292 15.32 8.20 1.42
N ARG A 293 16.26 7.28 1.67
CA ARG A 293 16.09 5.85 1.38
C ARG A 293 15.08 5.22 2.35
N SER A 294 15.06 5.63 3.62
CA SER A 294 14.06 5.20 4.60
C SER A 294 12.67 5.82 4.36
N MET A 295 12.61 7.03 3.78
CA MET A 295 11.39 7.67 3.31
C MET A 295 10.93 7.08 1.98
N ALA A 296 11.82 6.67 1.09
CA ALA A 296 11.49 5.96 -0.14
C ALA A 296 11.01 4.53 0.15
N VAL A 297 11.56 3.85 1.15
CA VAL A 297 11.04 2.56 1.65
C VAL A 297 9.66 2.74 2.34
N ARG A 298 9.45 3.85 3.08
CA ARG A 298 8.13 4.23 3.64
C ARG A 298 7.13 4.71 2.59
N ALA A 299 7.57 5.38 1.54
CA ALA A 299 6.75 5.85 0.43
C ALA A 299 6.45 4.72 -0.57
N ALA A 300 7.32 3.71 -0.71
CA ALA A 300 7.04 2.50 -1.46
C ALA A 300 6.02 1.61 -0.73
N THR A 301 6.07 1.54 0.60
CA THR A 301 5.06 0.80 1.40
C THR A 301 3.73 1.55 1.53
N ALA A 302 3.74 2.89 1.64
CA ALA A 302 2.52 3.71 1.60
C ALA A 302 1.93 3.91 0.18
N GLY A 303 2.79 3.96 -0.83
CA GLY A 303 2.42 4.13 -2.24
C GLY A 303 1.84 2.87 -2.88
N VAL A 304 2.30 1.67 -2.49
CA VAL A 304 1.69 0.41 -2.95
C VAL A 304 0.28 0.21 -2.36
N ALA A 305 0.01 0.76 -1.17
CA ALA A 305 -1.34 0.78 -0.60
C ALA A 305 -2.23 1.87 -1.24
N GLY A 306 -1.68 3.07 -1.49
CA GLY A 306 -2.42 4.21 -2.07
C GLY A 306 -2.70 4.11 -3.57
N ILE A 307 -1.80 3.52 -4.38
CA ILE A 307 -2.02 3.32 -5.82
C ILE A 307 -3.08 2.22 -6.06
N ARG A 308 -3.16 1.21 -5.18
CA ARG A 308 -4.23 0.19 -5.22
C ARG A 308 -5.62 0.77 -4.96
N ALA A 309 -5.71 1.79 -4.11
CA ALA A 309 -6.97 2.45 -3.76
C ALA A 309 -7.40 3.51 -4.80
N ARG A 310 -6.45 4.15 -5.51
CA ARG A 310 -6.77 5.20 -6.50
C ARG A 310 -7.04 4.71 -7.93
N LEU A 311 -6.67 3.47 -8.30
CA LEU A 311 -6.88 2.93 -9.65
C LEU A 311 -8.07 1.96 -9.79
N GLY A 312 -8.83 1.67 -8.72
CA GLY A 312 -10.05 0.85 -8.82
C GLY A 312 -9.85 -0.53 -9.47
N LEU A 313 -8.68 -1.15 -9.30
CA LEU A 313 -8.42 -2.49 -9.82
C LEU A 313 -8.86 -3.54 -8.81
N ALA A 314 -10.01 -4.17 -9.10
CA ALA A 314 -10.39 -5.43 -8.49
C ALA A 314 -9.30 -6.49 -8.75
N ALA A 315 -9.22 -7.47 -7.85
CA ALA A 315 -8.29 -8.58 -7.97
C ALA A 315 -8.48 -9.33 -9.31
N GLY A 316 -7.55 -9.13 -10.25
CA GLY A 316 -7.45 -9.92 -11.49
C GLY A 316 -7.40 -9.10 -12.79
N ALA A 317 -6.23 -8.56 -13.14
CA ALA A 317 -5.84 -8.24 -14.54
C ALA A 317 -4.32 -7.95 -14.61
N VAL A 318 -3.48 -8.84 -15.14
CA VAL A 318 -2.94 -8.93 -16.55
C VAL A 318 -1.41 -8.66 -16.48
N TRP A 319 -0.55 -9.68 -16.60
CA TRP A 319 0.14 -10.14 -17.83
C TRP A 319 0.66 -9.02 -18.76
N TRP A 320 1.98 -8.80 -18.74
CA TRP A 320 2.81 -8.02 -19.71
C TRP A 320 2.51 -6.50 -19.79
N VAL A 321 3.50 -5.61 -19.77
CA VAL A 321 4.46 -5.41 -20.86
C VAL A 321 5.83 -5.02 -20.31
N ARG A 322 6.81 -5.85 -20.66
CA ARG A 322 8.25 -5.57 -20.64
C ARG A 322 8.64 -5.05 -22.03
N LYS A 323 8.86 -3.75 -22.17
CA LYS A 323 9.75 -3.10 -23.17
C LYS A 323 10.07 -1.71 -22.59
N GLY A 324 11.31 -1.34 -22.26
CA GLY A 324 12.51 -1.54 -23.05
C GLY A 324 12.54 -0.47 -24.14
N LEU A 325 12.90 0.77 -23.79
CA LEU A 325 13.25 1.82 -24.74
C LEU A 325 14.75 2.09 -24.62
N THR A 326 15.49 1.36 -25.46
CA THR A 326 16.75 1.78 -26.08
C THR A 326 16.55 1.57 -27.57
N VAL A 327 16.23 2.64 -28.29
CA VAL A 327 16.87 3.12 -29.54
C VAL A 327 16.58 4.61 -29.60
#